data_AF-A0A2N6FHF0-F1
#
_entry.id   AF-A0A2N6FHF0-F1
#
_cell.length_a   1.000
_cell.length_b   1.000
_cell.length_c   1.000
_cell.angle_alpha   90.00
_cell.angle_beta   90.00
_cell.angle_gamma   90.00
#
_symmetry.space_group_name_H-M   'P 1'
#
loop_
_entity.id
_entity.type
_entity.pdbx_description
1 polymer ?
#
loop_
_entity_poly.entity_id
_entity_poly.type
_entity_poly.pdbx_seq_one_letter_code
_entity_poly.pdbx_strand_id
1 'polypeptide(L)'
;MKKMIRALFWGLVFILILGGIDQLLVQTPFEGPLIGSVRTFYLDFRSRLLGLAPPAEPQSVEQSIEQAVTAPATVQPPQRYVYADASGTLQFADSLDEVPKEFRSDAQPLEE
;
A
#
# COMPACT_ATOMS: atom_id res chain seq x y z
N MET A 1 29.56 -45.94 12.50
CA MET A 1 29.59 -44.60 13.15
C MET A 1 30.20 -43.49 12.28
N LYS A 2 31.37 -43.67 11.62
CA LYS A 2 31.99 -42.63 10.75
C LYS A 2 31.07 -42.04 9.66
N LYS A 3 30.27 -42.88 8.99
CA LYS A 3 29.28 -42.43 7.98
C LYS A 3 28.19 -41.54 8.58
N MET A 4 27.75 -41.87 9.80
CA MET A 4 26.72 -41.14 10.54
C MET A 4 27.24 -39.79 11.05
N ILE A 5 28.47 -39.78 11.58
CA ILE A 5 29.17 -38.55 11.97
C ILE A 5 29.37 -37.62 10.77
N ARG A 6 29.75 -38.17 9.61
CA ARG A 6 29.87 -37.41 8.37
C ARG A 6 28.52 -36.81 7.94
N ALA A 7 27.43 -37.57 8.03
CA ALA A 7 26.10 -37.06 7.72
C ALA A 7 25.68 -35.93 8.68
N LEU A 8 25.90 -36.10 9.99
CA LEU A 8 25.62 -35.07 10.99
C LEU A 8 26.45 -33.80 10.76
N PHE A 9 27.74 -33.95 10.43
CA PHE A 9 28.60 -32.82 10.11
C PHE A 9 28.09 -32.05 8.89
N TRP A 10 27.74 -32.75 7.81
CA TRP A 10 27.17 -32.11 6.62
C TRP A 10 25.80 -31.47 6.89
N GLY A 11 24.99 -32.08 7.77
CA GLY A 11 23.73 -31.49 8.24
C GLY A 11 23.95 -30.19 9.02
N LEU A 12 24.93 -30.16 9.94
CA LEU A 12 25.31 -28.96 10.68
C LEU A 12 25.78 -27.84 9.74
N VAL A 13 26.66 -28.18 8.79
CA VAL A 13 27.15 -27.23 7.78
C VAL A 13 25.98 -26.68 6.95
N PHE A 14 25.05 -27.55 6.55
CA PHE A 14 23.85 -27.13 5.83
C PHE A 14 22.99 -26.16 6.64
N ILE A 15 22.75 -26.44 7.93
CA ILE A 15 22.02 -25.56 8.84
C ILE A 15 22.73 -24.21 8.97
N LEU A 16 24.05 -24.19 9.11
CA LEU A 16 24.83 -22.95 9.20
C LEU A 16 24.73 -22.10 7.93
N ILE A 17 24.78 -22.74 6.76
CA ILE A 17 24.57 -22.05 5.47
C ILE A 17 23.16 -21.46 5.42
N LEU A 18 22.14 -22.24 5.79
CA LEU A 18 20.75 -21.78 5.84
C LEU A 18 20.58 -20.56 6.76
N GLY A 19 21.20 -20.62 7.95
CA GLY A 19 21.21 -19.50 8.89
C GLY A 19 21.95 -18.27 8.36
N GLY A 20 23.05 -18.47 7.63
CA GLY A 20 23.75 -17.37 6.96
C GLY A 20 22.87 -16.68 5.90
N ILE A 21 22.10 -17.45 5.13
CA ILE A 21 21.14 -16.91 4.16
C ILE A 21 19.99 -16.17 4.85
N ASP A 22 19.44 -16.72 5.95
CA ASP A 22 18.43 -16.02 6.77
C ASP A 22 18.96 -14.65 7.22
N GLN A 23 20.18 -14.64 7.78
CA GLN A 23 20.78 -13.41 8.28
C GLN A 23 21.05 -12.39 7.17
N LEU A 24 21.48 -12.86 5.99
CA LEU A 24 21.70 -12.02 4.81
C LEU A 24 20.39 -11.35 4.36
N LEU A 25 19.29 -12.10 4.28
CA LEU A 25 17.99 -11.58 3.89
C LEU A 25 17.44 -10.59 4.92
N VAL A 26 17.71 -10.80 6.21
CA VAL A 26 17.29 -9.88 7.27
C VAL A 26 18.11 -8.58 7.25
N GLN A 27 19.43 -8.66 7.23
CA GLN A 27 20.30 -7.49 7.44
C GLN A 27 20.56 -6.67 6.18
N THR A 28 20.56 -7.27 4.99
CA THR A 28 20.95 -6.57 3.77
C THR A 28 19.75 -5.90 3.10
N PRO A 29 19.77 -4.57 2.92
CA PRO A 29 18.77 -3.89 2.11
C PRO A 29 19.09 -4.14 0.63
N PHE A 30 18.46 -5.17 0.06
CA PHE A 30 18.56 -5.42 -1.38
C PHE A 30 17.69 -4.41 -2.14
N GLU A 31 18.33 -3.39 -2.69
CA GLU A 31 17.70 -2.30 -3.45
C GLU A 31 17.58 -2.67 -4.94
N GLY A 32 16.61 -3.52 -5.27
CA GLY A 32 16.27 -3.83 -6.66
C GLY A 32 14.81 -4.26 -6.78
N PRO A 33 14.09 -3.94 -7.86
CA PRO A 33 12.65 -4.18 -7.96
C PRO A 33 12.28 -5.66 -7.79
N LEU A 34 13.10 -6.57 -8.32
CA LEU A 34 12.89 -8.01 -8.18
C LEU A 34 13.32 -8.53 -6.80
N ILE A 35 14.52 -8.15 -6.35
CA ILE A 35 15.15 -8.71 -5.14
C ILE A 35 14.48 -8.17 -3.87
N GLY A 36 14.07 -6.89 -3.88
CA GLY A 36 13.31 -6.26 -2.80
C GLY A 36 11.97 -6.97 -2.57
N SER A 37 11.25 -7.32 -3.63
CA SER A 37 9.98 -8.05 -3.54
C SER A 37 10.14 -9.42 -2.88
N VAL A 38 11.18 -10.18 -3.27
CA VAL A 38 11.51 -11.48 -2.66
C VAL A 38 11.88 -11.32 -1.19
N ARG A 39 12.66 -10.30 -0.83
CA ARG A 39 13.02 -10.01 0.56
C ARG A 39 11.80 -9.64 1.40
N THR A 40 10.92 -8.79 0.90
CA THR A 40 9.68 -8.39 1.59
C THR A 40 8.80 -9.60 1.86
N PHE A 41 8.59 -10.44 0.85
CA PHE A 41 7.87 -11.71 1.01
C PHE A 41 8.55 -12.62 2.05
N TYR A 42 9.87 -12.77 1.99
CA TYR A 42 10.63 -13.58 2.94
C TYR A 42 10.46 -13.11 4.38
N LEU A 43 10.56 -11.80 4.63
CA LEU A 43 10.42 -11.22 5.96
C LEU A 43 9.02 -11.41 6.54
N ASP A 44 7.97 -11.24 5.72
CA ASP A 44 6.58 -11.50 6.12
C ASP A 44 6.34 -12.99 6.40
N PHE A 45 6.86 -13.88 5.54
CA PHE A 45 6.78 -15.32 5.78
C PHE A 45 7.48 -15.73 7.08
N ARG A 46 8.71 -15.24 7.31
CA ARG A 46 9.51 -15.52 8.51
C ARG A 46 8.81 -15.03 9.77
N SER A 47 8.26 -13.81 9.75
CA SER A 47 7.59 -13.24 10.92
C SER A 47 6.33 -14.03 11.28
N ARG A 48 5.57 -14.52 10.30
CA ARG A 48 4.42 -15.41 10.52
C ARG A 48 4.83 -16.80 10.98
N LEU A 49 5.85 -17.40 10.36
CA LEU A 49 6.36 -18.73 10.70
C LEU A 49 6.83 -18.80 12.16
N LEU A 50 7.44 -17.72 12.65
CA LEU A 50 7.94 -17.60 14.02
C LEU A 50 6.92 -16.98 15.00
N GLY A 51 5.71 -16.61 14.54
CA GLY A 51 4.70 -15.94 15.37
C GLY A 51 5.15 -14.59 15.92
N LEU A 52 6.09 -13.93 15.24
CA LEU A 52 6.64 -12.61 15.61
C LEU A 52 5.77 -11.46 15.08
N ALA A 53 4.96 -11.72 14.04
CA ALA A 53 4.00 -10.75 13.54
C ALA A 53 2.75 -10.73 14.46
N PRO A 54 2.23 -9.54 14.82
CA PRO A 54 0.89 -9.47 15.40
C PRO A 54 -0.10 -10.09 14.42
N PRO A 55 -1.19 -10.72 14.92
CA PRO A 55 -2.23 -11.25 14.05
C PRO A 55 -2.66 -10.12 13.11
N ALA A 56 -2.48 -10.34 11.80
CA ALA A 56 -2.96 -9.41 10.80
C ALA A 56 -4.48 -9.36 10.99
N GLU A 57 -4.97 -8.30 11.61
CA GLU A 57 -6.41 -8.04 11.58
C GLU A 57 -6.79 -8.01 10.10
N PRO A 58 -7.80 -8.78 9.68
CA PRO A 58 -8.25 -8.72 8.31
C PRO A 58 -8.65 -7.27 8.06
N GLN A 59 -7.85 -6.55 7.27
CA GLN A 59 -8.22 -5.23 6.77
C GLN A 59 -9.45 -5.46 5.88
N SER A 60 -10.61 -5.41 6.51
CA SER A 60 -11.86 -5.47 5.80
C SER A 60 -11.93 -4.26 4.90
N VAL A 61 -12.56 -4.41 3.74
CA VAL A 61 -12.75 -3.30 2.80
C VAL A 61 -13.42 -2.12 3.53
N GLU A 62 -14.29 -2.39 4.50
CA GLU A 62 -14.89 -1.39 5.39
C GLU A 62 -13.86 -0.56 6.19
N GLN A 63 -12.82 -1.18 6.77
CA GLN A 63 -11.79 -0.45 7.54
C GLN A 63 -10.95 0.47 6.63
N SER A 64 -10.75 0.06 5.37
CA SER A 64 -10.03 0.86 4.37
C SER A 64 -10.85 2.09 3.96
N ILE A 65 -12.18 1.93 3.89
CA ILE A 65 -13.12 3.02 3.60
C ILE A 65 -13.23 3.98 4.79
N GLU A 66 -13.38 3.48 6.02
CA GLU A 66 -13.45 4.31 7.23
C GLU A 66 -12.17 5.15 7.44
N GLN A 67 -11.00 4.58 7.16
CA GLN A 67 -9.74 5.30 7.28
C GLN A 67 -9.59 6.40 6.21
N ALA A 68 -10.19 6.23 5.03
CA ALA A 68 -10.30 7.26 4.01
C ALA A 68 -11.27 8.39 4.40
N VAL A 69 -12.32 8.09 5.18
CA VAL A 69 -13.26 9.09 5.72
C VAL A 69 -12.68 9.88 6.89
N THR A 70 -11.74 9.30 7.65
CA THR A 70 -11.18 9.92 8.87
C THR A 70 -9.95 10.80 8.63
N ALA A 71 -9.41 10.82 7.40
CA ALA A 71 -8.44 11.84 7.02
C ALA A 71 -9.13 13.22 7.04
N PRO A 72 -8.51 14.28 7.59
CA PRO A 72 -9.10 15.61 7.56
C PRO A 72 -9.06 16.13 6.12
N ALA A 73 -10.03 15.73 5.32
CA ALA A 73 -10.47 16.53 4.22
C ALA A 73 -11.01 17.82 4.84
N THR A 74 -10.50 18.97 4.42
CA THR A 74 -11.20 20.23 4.54
C THR A 74 -12.53 20.08 3.81
N VAL A 75 -13.54 19.52 4.50
CA VAL A 75 -14.92 19.44 4.02
C VAL A 75 -15.47 20.86 4.11
N GLN A 76 -15.13 21.68 3.12
CA GLN A 76 -16.09 22.68 2.69
C GLN A 76 -17.30 21.89 2.17
N PRO A 77 -18.53 22.24 2.58
CA PRO A 77 -19.71 21.60 2.01
C PRO A 77 -19.60 21.68 0.47
N PRO A 78 -19.90 20.58 -0.26
CA PRO A 78 -19.81 20.58 -1.70
C PRO A 78 -20.84 21.54 -2.26
N GLN A 79 -20.47 22.81 -2.42
CA GLN A 79 -21.24 23.78 -3.17
C GLN A 79 -21.05 23.37 -4.63
N ARG A 80 -21.99 22.58 -5.15
CA ARG A 80 -21.97 22.14 -6.54
C ARG A 80 -22.20 23.35 -7.45
N TYR A 81 -21.45 23.46 -8.53
CA TYR A 81 -21.57 24.51 -9.53
C TYR A 81 -22.11 23.93 -10.84
N VAL A 82 -22.87 24.73 -11.57
CA VAL A 82 -23.30 24.46 -12.94
C VAL A 82 -22.75 25.52 -13.88
N TYR A 83 -22.21 25.12 -15.03
CA TYR A 83 -21.71 26.04 -16.06
C TYR A 83 -22.05 25.52 -17.46
N ALA A 84 -22.09 26.41 -18.46
CA ALA A 84 -22.24 26.03 -19.86
C ALA A 84 -20.86 25.95 -20.52
N ASP A 85 -20.58 24.86 -21.24
CA ASP A 85 -19.34 24.74 -22.00
C ASP A 85 -19.42 25.43 -23.38
N ALA A 86 -18.34 25.38 -24.15
CA ALA A 86 -18.26 26.00 -25.49
C ALA A 86 -19.30 25.45 -26.50
N SER A 87 -19.89 24.29 -26.23
CA SER A 87 -20.96 23.70 -27.04
C SER A 87 -22.37 24.10 -26.56
N GLY A 88 -22.47 24.85 -25.46
CA GLY A 88 -23.73 25.20 -24.81
C GLY A 88 -24.31 24.08 -23.95
N THR A 89 -23.52 23.05 -23.61
CA THR A 89 -23.96 21.95 -22.77
C THR A 89 -23.73 22.29 -21.30
N LEU A 90 -24.72 22.00 -20.45
CA LEU A 90 -24.62 22.19 -19.00
C LEU A 90 -23.73 21.11 -18.38
N GLN A 91 -22.74 21.54 -17.62
CA GLN A 91 -21.79 20.71 -16.89
C GLN A 91 -21.90 21.00 -15.40
N PHE A 92 -21.66 19.97 -14.58
CA PHE A 92 -21.72 20.06 -13.12
C PHE A 92 -20.34 19.78 -12.52
N ALA A 93 -19.93 20.61 -11.56
CA ALA A 93 -18.65 20.48 -10.86
C ALA A 93 -18.90 20.49 -9.35
N ASP A 94 -18.20 19.65 -8.61
CA ASP A 94 -18.39 19.55 -7.15
C ASP A 94 -17.64 20.68 -6.40
N SER A 95 -16.79 21.44 -7.11
CA SER A 95 -16.16 22.66 -6.63
C SER A 95 -15.88 23.67 -7.76
N LEU A 96 -15.67 24.94 -7.42
CA LEU A 96 -15.31 25.98 -8.41
C LEU A 96 -13.93 25.74 -9.05
N ASP A 97 -13.03 25.02 -8.35
CA ASP A 97 -11.69 24.70 -8.85
C ASP A 97 -11.71 23.70 -10.01
N GLU A 98 -12.69 22.80 -10.02
CA GLU A 98 -12.92 21.82 -11.11
C GLU A 98 -13.45 22.47 -12.39
N VAL A 99 -14.10 23.63 -12.29
CA VAL A 99 -14.57 24.37 -13.47
C VAL A 99 -13.36 24.93 -14.23
N PRO A 100 -13.26 24.74 -15.57
CA PRO A 100 -12.20 25.35 -16.36
C PRO A 100 -12.18 26.88 -16.23
N LYS A 101 -11.00 27.48 -16.14
CA LYS A 101 -10.83 28.92 -15.83
C LYS A 101 -11.68 29.86 -16.70
N GLU A 102 -11.86 29.51 -17.96
CA GLU A 102 -12.64 30.26 -18.94
C GLU A 102 -14.16 30.26 -18.67
N PHE A 103 -14.69 29.24 -17.99
CA PHE A 103 -16.12 29.11 -17.67
C PHE A 103 -16.45 29.42 -16.21
N ARG A 104 -15.46 29.72 -15.36
CA ARG A 104 -15.68 30.04 -13.94
C ARG A 104 -16.52 31.29 -13.72
N SER A 105 -16.40 32.27 -14.61
CA SER A 105 -17.15 33.52 -14.51
C SER A 105 -18.65 33.33 -14.72
N ASP A 106 -19.03 32.31 -15.49
CA ASP A 106 -20.42 31.98 -15.82
C ASP A 106 -20.95 30.82 -14.97
N ALA A 107 -20.12 30.26 -14.08
CA ALA A 107 -20.50 29.19 -13.18
C ALA A 107 -21.44 29.70 -12.08
N GLN A 108 -22.58 29.06 -11.93
CA GLN A 108 -23.57 29.39 -10.90
C GLN A 108 -23.58 28.31 -9.81
N PRO A 109 -23.72 28.69 -8.53
CA PRO A 109 -23.93 27.73 -7.46
C PRO A 109 -25.30 27.07 -7.64
N LEU A 110 -25.34 25.75 -7.51
CA LEU A 110 -26.57 24.98 -7.48
C LEU A 110 -27.08 24.97 -6.04
N GLU A 111 -28.14 25.73 -5.77
CA GLU A 111 -28.89 25.68 -4.52
C GLU A 111 -29.86 24.48 -4.57
N GLU A 112 -29.97 23.72 -3.48
CA GLU A 112 -30.91 22.58 -3.37
C GLU A 112 -32.38 23.00 -3.42
#